data_AF-A0A6N7CZ09-F1
#
_entry.id   AF-A0A6N7CZ09-F1
#
_cell.length_a   1.000
_cell.length_b   1.000
_cell.length_c   1.000
_cell.angle_alpha   90.00
_cell.angle_beta   90.00
_cell.angle_gamma   90.00
#
_symmetry.space_group_name_H-M   'P 1'
#
loop_
_entity.id
_entity.type
_entity.pdbx_description
1 polymer ?
#
loop_
_entity_poly.entity_id
_entity_poly.type
_entity_poly.pdbx_seq_one_letter_code
_entity_poly.pdbx_strand_id
1 'polypeptide(L)' 'MESWNHSLKVEAIHGEHLATREQAKAHVFDYIEVDYNRIRLHSTLGYLSPEQYELANVA' A
#
# COMPACT_ATOMS: atom_id res chain seq x y z
N MET A 1 13.13 -7.31 -5.41
CA MET A 1 12.30 -6.12 -5.71
C MET A 1 10.85 -6.56 -5.59
N GLU A 2 10.15 -6.07 -4.58
CA GLU A 2 8.71 -6.30 -4.44
C GLU A 2 7.96 -5.44 -5.46
N SER A 3 6.90 -5.98 -6.07
CA SER A 3 6.07 -5.24 -7.02
C SER A 3 4.88 -4.64 -6.31
N TRP A 4 4.65 -3.33 -6.49
CA TRP A 4 3.46 -2.65 -5.96
C TRP A 4 2.16 -3.34 -6.40
N ASN A 5 2.04 -3.68 -7.69
CA ASN A 5 0.83 -4.34 -8.23
C ASN A 5 0.61 -5.74 -7.66
N HIS A 6 1.68 -6.47 -7.37
CA HIS A 6 1.57 -7.78 -6.74
C HIS A 6 1.06 -7.63 -5.30
N SER A 7 1.68 -6.72 -4.56
CA SER A 7 1.35 -6.37 -3.17
C SER A 7 -0.12 -5.96 -3.05
N LEU A 8 -0.57 -4.98 -3.85
CA LEU A 8 -1.97 -4.57 -3.92
C LEU A 8 -2.92 -5.74 -4.17
N LYS A 9 -2.60 -6.60 -5.15
CA LYS A 9 -3.48 -7.73 -5.51
C LYS A 9 -3.59 -8.76 -4.39
N VAL A 10 -2.49 -9.07 -3.71
CA VAL A 10 -2.45 -10.11 -2.68
C VAL A 10 -2.98 -9.59 -1.36
N GLU A 11 -2.58 -8.39 -0.95
CA GLU A 11 -2.86 -7.84 0.38
C GLU A 11 -4.21 -7.14 0.43
N ALA A 12 -4.62 -6.45 -0.64
CA ALA A 12 -5.85 -5.65 -0.65
C ALA A 12 -7.02 -6.27 -1.44
N ILE A 13 -6.75 -7.03 -2.51
CA ILE A 13 -7.80 -7.49 -3.43
C ILE A 13 -8.13 -8.97 -3.25
N HIS A 14 -7.14 -9.80 -2.93
CA HIS A 14 -7.33 -11.24 -2.89
C HIS A 14 -8.25 -11.65 -1.73
N GLY A 15 -9.37 -12.30 -2.06
CA GLY A 15 -10.36 -12.74 -1.08
C GLY A 15 -11.43 -11.70 -0.73
N GLU A 16 -11.27 -10.45 -1.16
CA GLU A 16 -12.24 -9.38 -0.90
C GLU A 16 -13.41 -9.38 -1.87
N HIS A 17 -14.62 -9.14 -1.36
CA HIS A 17 -15.82 -8.98 -2.19
C HIS A 17 -16.18 -7.51 -2.36
N LEU A 18 -15.72 -6.93 -3.48
CA LEU A 18 -15.95 -5.54 -3.86
C LEU A 18 -17.11 -5.47 -4.86
N ALA A 19 -18.33 -5.31 -4.34
CA ALA A 19 -19.56 -5.43 -5.12
C ALA A 19 -19.78 -4.28 -6.11
N THR A 20 -19.26 -3.09 -5.82
CA THR A 20 -19.37 -1.91 -6.68
C THR A 20 -18.02 -1.28 -6.98
N ARG A 21 -17.96 -0.55 -8.09
CA ARG A 21 -16.75 0.20 -8.47
C ARG A 21 -16.42 1.30 -7.46
N GLU A 22 -17.43 1.89 -6.82
CA GLU A 22 -17.22 2.89 -5.76
C GLU A 22 -16.61 2.25 -4.52
N GLN A 23 -17.10 1.09 -4.10
CA GLN A 23 -16.52 0.33 -3.00
C GLN A 23 -15.07 -0.07 -3.30
N ALA A 24 -14.80 -0.59 -4.50
CA ALA A 24 -13.44 -0.96 -4.91
C ALA A 24 -12.48 0.24 -4.89
N LYS A 25 -12.94 1.43 -5.33
CA LYS A 25 -12.13 2.65 -5.27
C LYS A 25 -11.82 3.07 -3.84
N ALA A 26 -12.83 3.07 -2.97
CA ALA A 26 -12.64 3.43 -1.56
C ALA A 26 -11.68 2.46 -0.87
N HIS A 27 -11.82 1.16 -1.11
CA HIS A 27 -10.95 0.12 -0.57
C HIS A 27 -9.50 0.26 -1.03
N VAL A 28 -9.28 0.48 -2.33
CA VAL A 28 -7.92 0.71 -2.87
C VAL A 28 -7.33 2.01 -2.32
N PHE A 29 -8.12 3.06 -2.16
CA PHE A 29 -7.66 4.33 -1.59
C PHE A 29 -7.20 4.15 -0.14
N ASP A 30 -8.01 3.48 0.68
CA ASP A 30 -7.68 3.20 2.08
C ASP A 30 -6.39 2.38 2.20
N TYR A 31 -6.28 1.31 1.40
CA TYR A 31 -5.07 0.50 1.35
C TYR A 31 -3.83 1.31 0.95
N ILE A 32 -3.93 2.22 -0.02
CA ILE A 32 -2.78 3.03 -0.44
C ILE A 32 -2.37 3.99 0.68
N GLU A 33 -3.32 4.73 1.24
CA GLU A 33 -3.05 5.84 2.17
C GLU A 33 -2.69 5.36 3.58
N VAL A 34 -3.29 4.26 4.04
CA VAL A 34 -3.13 3.77 5.40
C VAL A 34 -2.15 2.61 5.43
N ASP A 35 -2.46 1.50 4.76
CA ASP A 35 -1.65 0.29 4.85
C ASP A 35 -0.32 0.43 4.12
N TYR A 36 -0.36 0.80 2.84
CA TYR A 36 0.82 0.81 1.99
C TYR A 36 1.78 1.95 2.33
N ASN A 37 1.30 3.20 2.32
CA ASN A 37 2.18 4.36 2.49
C ASN A 37 2.68 4.52 3.93
N ARG A 38 1.87 4.20 4.95
CA ARG A 38 2.23 4.46 6.36
C ARG A 38 2.76 3.24 7.11
N ILE A 39 2.23 2.05 6.83
CA ILE A 39 2.48 0.86 7.67
C ILE A 39 3.42 -0.15 7.00
N ARG A 40 3.23 -0.43 5.70
CA ARG A 40 3.93 -1.49 4.99
C ARG A 40 5.42 -1.20 4.89
N LEU A 41 6.26 -2.12 5.37
CA LEU A 41 7.71 -1.98 5.32
C LEU A 41 8.27 -2.53 4.02
N HIS A 42 9.24 -1.82 3.44
CA HIS A 42 9.88 -2.23 2.20
C HIS A 42 11.34 -2.60 2.44
N SER A 43 11.71 -3.82 2.04
CA SER A 43 13.10 -4.31 2.11
C SER A 43 14.08 -3.40 1.37
N THR A 44 13.66 -2.80 0.25
CA THR A 44 14.46 -1.86 -0.54
C THR A 44 14.58 -0.47 0.08
N LEU A 45 13.68 -0.10 1.00
CA LEU A 45 13.72 1.17 1.74
C LEU A 45 14.38 1.02 3.11
N GLY A 46 15.11 -0.08 3.35
CA GLY A 46 15.73 -0.36 4.65
C GLY A 46 14.73 -0.73 5.74
N TYR A 47 13.63 -1.39 5.37
CA TYR A 47 12.51 -1.72 6.27
C TYR A 47 11.83 -0.49 6.88
N LEU A 48 11.72 0.57 6.09
CA LEU A 48 10.87 1.72 6.37
C LEU A 48 9.60 1.66 5.52
N SER A 49 8.53 2.30 6.00
CA SER A 49 7.38 2.59 5.15
C SER A 49 7.71 3.69 4.14
N PRO A 50 6.96 3.80 3.02
CA PRO A 50 7.16 4.87 2.05
C PRO A 50 7.13 6.26 2.69
N GLU A 51 6.16 6.53 3.57
CA GLU A 51 6.06 7.82 4.27
C GLU A 51 7.29 8.07 5.16
N GLN A 52 7.72 7.08 5.94
CA GLN A 52 8.90 7.20 6.79
C GLN A 52 10.18 7.43 5.98
N TYR A 53 10.29 6.74 4.85
CA TYR A 53 11.41 6.90 3.94
C TYR A 53 11.46 8.33 3.37
N GLU A 54 10.33 8.85 2.88
CA GLU A 54 10.28 10.23 2.40
C GLU A 54 10.59 11.24 3.51
N LEU A 55 10.01 11.08 4.71
CA LEU A 55 10.30 11.95 5.86
C LEU A 55 11.77 11.96 6.26
N ALA A 56 12.45 10.82 6.17
CA ALA A 56 13.88 10.71 6.47
C ALA A 56 14.78 11.31 5.37
N ASN A 57 14.27 11.47 4.15
CA ASN A 57 15.01 11.97 2.99
C ASN A 57 14.63 13.40 2.58
N VAL A 58 13.60 13.99 3.19
CA VAL A 58 13.28 15.41 3.06
C VAL A 58 14.27 16.24 3.89
N ALA A 59 15.09 17.05 3.20
CA ALA A 59 16.06 17.98 3.77
C ALA A 59 15.42 19.30 4.24
#